data_AF-X1I4T2-F1
#
_entry.id   AF-X1I4T2-F1
#
_cell.length_a   1.000
_cell.length_b   1.000
_cell.length_c   1.000
_cell.angle_alpha   90.00
_cell.angle_beta   90.00
_cell.angle_gamma   90.00
#
_symmetry.space_group_name_H-M   'P 1'
#
loop_
_entity.id
_entity.type
_entity.pdbx_description
1 polymer ?
#
loop_
_entity_poly.entity_id
_entity_poly.type
_entity_poly.pdbx_seq_one_letter_code
_entity_poly.pdbx_strand_id
1 'polypeptide(L)'
;MDHNTYIPRLAKIIEIKEEVGGARPIKTFRIQLLNKNDFAFRCGQCAMLSVFGRGESIFAISSSPLMKDYLQFNILKMGRVTSSLHEMQVGDIIG
;
A
#
# COMPACT_ATOMS: atom_id res chain seq x y z
N MET A 1 19.61 -8.83 -15.02
CA MET A 1 19.32 -7.38 -15.06
C MET A 1 19.02 -6.95 -13.65
N ASP A 2 19.86 -6.08 -13.13
CA ASP A 2 19.85 -5.60 -11.75
C ASP A 2 18.52 -4.97 -11.34
N HIS A 3 18.16 -5.18 -10.07
CA HIS A 3 16.95 -4.62 -9.46
C HIS A 3 17.04 -3.09 -9.40
N ASN A 4 16.22 -2.38 -10.19
CA ASN A 4 16.14 -0.92 -10.12
C ASN A 4 15.10 -0.49 -9.09
N THR A 5 15.55 0.02 -7.95
CA THR A 5 14.71 0.48 -6.83
C THR A 5 13.84 1.68 -7.19
N TYR A 6 14.19 2.44 -8.24
CA TYR A 6 13.41 3.61 -8.67
C TYR A 6 12.26 3.27 -9.61
N ILE A 7 12.15 2.01 -10.05
CA ILE A 7 11.02 1.58 -10.86
C ILE A 7 9.94 1.07 -9.91
N PRO A 8 8.74 1.69 -9.89
CA PRO A 8 7.65 1.23 -9.05
C PRO A 8 7.29 -0.22 -9.35
N ARG A 9 7.06 -1.00 -8.28
CA ARG A 9 6.62 -2.38 -8.40
C ARG A 9 5.10 -2.40 -8.30
N LEU A 10 4.43 -2.81 -9.37
CA LEU A 10 2.98 -2.88 -9.39
C LEU A 10 2.45 -3.86 -8.33
N ALA A 11 1.42 -3.43 -7.61
CA ALA A 11 0.70 -4.18 -6.61
C ALA A 11 -0.80 -4.08 -6.83
N LYS A 12 -1.53 -5.12 -6.42
CA LYS A 12 -2.98 -5.16 -6.43
C LYS A 12 -3.51 -5.04 -5.01
N ILE A 13 -4.56 -4.25 -4.81
CA ILE A 13 -5.29 -4.25 -3.54
C ILE A 13 -6.12 -5.54 -3.46
N ILE A 14 -5.83 -6.37 -2.47
CA ILE A 14 -6.50 -7.67 -2.27
C ILE A 14 -7.54 -7.62 -1.15
N GLU A 15 -7.42 -6.67 -0.22
CA GLU A 15 -8.35 -6.50 0.88
C GLU A 15 -8.37 -5.04 1.33
N ILE A 16 -9.56 -4.55 1.65
CA ILE A 16 -9.76 -3.26 2.32
C ILE A 16 -10.67 -3.50 3.51
N LYS A 17 -10.23 -3.06 4.68
CA LYS A 17 -11.03 -3.11 5.92
C LYS A 17 -11.17 -1.70 6.47
N GLU A 18 -12.39 -1.30 6.82
CA GLU A 18 -12.62 -0.08 7.59
C GLU A 18 -12.30 -0.36 9.06
N GLU A 19 -11.34 0.38 9.61
CA GLU A 19 -10.97 0.28 11.03
C GLU A 19 -11.71 1.34 11.86
N VAL A 20 -11.83 2.55 11.32
CA VAL A 20 -12.49 3.69 11.96
C VAL A 20 -13.29 4.45 10.90
N GLY A 21 -14.58 4.70 11.16
CA GLY A 21 -15.45 5.51 10.32
C GLY A 21 -15.52 6.99 10.76
N GLY A 22 -16.49 7.72 10.20
CA GLY A 22 -16.81 9.10 10.61
C GLY A 22 -15.89 10.17 10.01
N ALA A 23 -15.59 11.21 10.80
CA ALA A 23 -14.90 12.42 10.32
C ALA A 23 -13.40 12.21 9.99
N ARG A 24 -12.77 11.18 10.56
CA ARG A 24 -11.35 10.87 10.38
C ARG A 24 -11.18 9.38 10.07
N PRO A 25 -11.63 8.92 8.88
CA PRO A 25 -11.72 7.50 8.62
C PRO A 25 -10.33 6.88 8.39
N ILE A 26 -10.13 5.70 8.93
CA ILE A 26 -8.93 4.89 8.78
C ILE A 26 -9.33 3.57 8.13
N LYS A 27 -8.64 3.24 7.03
CA LYS A 27 -8.79 1.96 6.35
C LYS A 27 -7.46 1.20 6.39
N THR A 28 -7.55 -0.10 6.59
CA THR A 28 -6.46 -1.04 6.38
C THR A 28 -6.52 -1.54 4.95
N PHE A 29 -5.37 -1.49 4.27
CA PHE A 29 -5.20 -1.97 2.92
C PHE A 29 -4.20 -3.12 2.94
N ARG A 30 -4.57 -4.26 2.36
CA ARG A 30 -3.62 -5.33 2.03
C ARG A 30 -3.36 -5.31 0.55
N ILE A 31 -2.09 -5.32 0.18
CA ILE A 31 -1.65 -5.29 -1.21
C ILE A 31 -0.77 -6.49 -1.51
N GLN A 32 -0.90 -7.03 -2.70
CA GLN A 32 -0.09 -8.13 -3.19
C GLN A 32 0.66 -7.68 -4.44
N LEU A 33 1.97 -7.90 -4.48
CA LEU A 33 2.78 -7.56 -5.65
C LEU A 33 2.42 -8.49 -6.82
N LEU A 34 2.26 -7.90 -8.02
CA LEU A 34 1.87 -8.67 -9.21
C LEU A 34 2.97 -9.66 -9.63
N ASN A 35 4.23 -9.27 -9.44
CA ASN A 35 5.37 -10.14 -9.68
C ASN A 35 5.72 -10.88 -8.39
N LYS A 36 5.86 -12.20 -8.46
CA LYS A 36 6.21 -13.13 -7.36
C LYS A 36 7.62 -12.94 -6.76
N ASN A 37 8.14 -11.72 -6.75
CA ASN A 37 9.37 -11.41 -6.04
C ASN A 37 9.05 -11.16 -4.58
N ASP A 38 9.65 -11.97 -3.71
CA ASP A 38 9.67 -11.82 -2.26
C ASP A 38 10.08 -10.38 -1.91
N PHE A 39 9.11 -9.54 -1.53
CA PHE A 39 9.42 -8.21 -1.03
C PHE A 39 9.90 -8.36 0.40
N ALA A 40 11.22 -8.30 0.57
CA ALA A 40 11.85 -8.34 1.87
C ALA A 40 11.99 -6.92 2.42
N PHE A 41 11.49 -6.72 3.64
CA PHE A 41 11.67 -5.50 4.40
C PHE A 41 12.04 -5.83 5.84
N ARG A 42 12.58 -4.85 6.56
CA ARG A 42 12.88 -4.92 8.00
C ARG A 42 11.79 -4.18 8.79
N CYS A 43 11.56 -4.61 10.02
CA CYS A 43 10.65 -3.91 10.93
C CYS A 43 11.02 -2.43 11.04
N GLY A 44 10.01 -1.55 11.01
CA GLY A 44 10.18 -0.10 11.06
C GLY A 44 10.44 0.57 9.70
N GLN A 45 10.55 -0.19 8.60
CA GLN A 45 10.62 0.40 7.26
C GLN A 45 9.26 0.88 6.76
N CYS A 46 9.32 1.89 5.90
CA CYS A 46 8.18 2.41 5.17
C CYS A 46 8.30 2.06 3.69
N ALA A 47 7.15 1.99 3.01
CA ALA A 47 7.07 1.87 1.57
C ALA A 47 6.53 3.16 0.97
N MET A 48 6.99 3.48 -0.24
CA MET A 48 6.38 4.51 -1.08
C MET A 48 5.27 3.84 -1.88
N LEU A 49 4.05 4.38 -1.79
CA LEU A 49 2.91 3.91 -2.58
C LEU A 49 2.52 5.00 -3.57
N SER A 50 2.46 4.65 -4.85
CA SER A 50 1.99 5.56 -5.89
C SER A 50 0.57 5.23 -6.33
N VAL A 51 -0.24 6.28 -6.40
CA VAL A 51 -1.58 6.25 -6.97
C VAL A 51 -1.52 6.95 -8.32
N PHE A 52 -1.75 6.20 -9.40
CA PHE A 52 -1.62 6.69 -10.77
C PHE A 52 -2.46 7.95 -11.01
N GLY A 53 -1.82 9.00 -11.52
CA GLY A 53 -2.47 10.29 -11.79
C GLY A 53 -2.84 11.10 -10.54
N ARG A 54 -2.40 10.68 -9.34
CA ARG A 54 -2.68 11.38 -8.06
C ARG A 54 -1.42 11.73 -7.28
N GLY A 55 -0.36 10.93 -7.42
CA GLY A 55 0.95 11.15 -6.81
C GLY A 55 1.35 9.99 -5.90
N GLU A 56 2.33 10.24 -5.05
CA GLU A 56 2.99 9.21 -4.23
C GLU A 56 3.05 9.67 -2.77
N SER A 57 3.00 8.72 -1.84
CA SER A 57 3.17 9.02 -0.41
C SER A 57 3.84 7.86 0.31
N ILE A 58 4.59 8.19 1.37
CA ILE A 58 5.28 7.22 2.21
C ILE A 58 4.36 6.72 3.33
N PHE A 59 4.34 5.41 3.55
CA PHE A 59 3.54 4.78 4.60
C PHE A 59 4.35 3.72 5.33
N ALA A 60 4.18 3.65 6.65
CA ALA A 60 4.75 2.58 7.46
C ALA A 60 4.09 1.24 7.12
N ILE A 61 4.90 0.21 6.92
CA ILE A 61 4.40 -1.15 6.69
C ILE A 61 3.91 -1.70 8.03
N SER A 62 2.64 -2.11 8.11
CA SER A 62 2.00 -2.62 9.32
C SER A 62 1.93 -4.15 9.39
N SER A 63 2.35 -4.86 8.34
CA SER A 63 2.49 -6.32 8.36
C SER A 63 3.85 -6.78 8.90
N SER A 64 3.91 -8.03 9.38
CA SER A 64 5.18 -8.66 9.77
C SER A 64 6.06 -8.91 8.54
N PRO A 65 7.39 -8.73 8.63
CA PRO A 65 8.31 -9.08 7.53
C PRO A 65 8.37 -10.59 7.23
N LEU A 66 7.83 -11.42 8.13
CA LEU A 66 7.64 -12.86 7.93
C LEU A 66 6.44 -13.18 7.04
N MET A 67 5.49 -12.24 6.89
CA MET A 67 4.34 -12.39 6.00
C MET A 67 4.76 -12.05 4.57
N LYS A 68 4.74 -13.04 3.67
CA LYS A 68 5.20 -12.89 2.28
C LYS A 68 4.09 -12.70 1.26
N ASP A 69 2.87 -13.08 1.62
CA ASP A 69 1.72 -13.06 0.70
C ASP A 69 1.21 -11.65 0.41
N TYR A 70 1.38 -10.73 1.36
CA TYR A 70 0.90 -9.35 1.26
C TYR A 70 1.69 -8.36 2.11
N LEU A 71 1.61 -7.08 1.72
CA LEU A 71 1.98 -5.95 2.55
C LEU A 71 0.72 -5.28 3.09
N GLN A 72 0.77 -4.78 4.32
CA GLN A 72 -0.36 -4.13 4.95
C GLN A 72 -0.03 -2.69 5.33
N PHE A 73 -1.03 -1.81 5.19
CA PHE A 73 -0.92 -0.39 5.54
C PHE A 73 -2.21 0.08 6.21
N ASN A 74 -2.08 0.89 7.27
CA ASN A 74 -3.22 1.54 7.93
C ASN A 74 -3.15 3.03 7.59
N ILE A 75 -4.15 3.52 6.86
CA ILE A 75 -4.08 4.85 6.24
C ILE A 75 -5.26 5.70 6.68
N LEU A 76 -4.96 6.82 7.31
CA LEU A 76 -5.92 7.88 7.62
C LEU A 76 -6.23 8.71 6.37
N LYS A 77 -7.51 8.95 6.09
CA LYS A 77 -7.93 9.88 5.04
C LYS A 77 -7.64 11.33 5.46
N MET A 78 -6.80 12.02 4.71
CA MET A 78 -6.40 13.40 5.05
C MET A 78 -5.95 14.23 3.85
N GLY A 79 -5.10 13.67 2.98
CA GLY A 79 -4.49 14.38 1.85
C GLY A 79 -4.98 13.87 0.50
N ARG A 80 -4.41 14.41 -0.60
CA ARG A 80 -4.77 14.01 -1.97
C ARG A 80 -4.58 12.51 -2.21
N VAL A 81 -3.38 11.99 -1.94
CA VAL A 81 -3.05 10.57 -2.17
C VAL A 81 -3.87 9.66 -1.26
N THR A 82 -3.98 9.98 0.04
CA THR A 82 -4.76 9.14 0.97
C THR A 82 -6.25 9.19 0.70
N SER A 83 -6.79 10.31 0.23
CA SER A 83 -8.19 10.39 -0.20
C SER A 83 -8.44 9.53 -1.44
N SER A 84 -7.55 9.56 -2.43
CA SER A 84 -7.66 8.68 -3.59
C SER A 84 -7.54 7.21 -3.22
N LEU A 85 -6.61 6.82 -2.33
CA LEU A 85 -6.53 5.45 -1.82
C LEU A 85 -7.85 5.00 -1.16
N HIS A 86 -8.51 5.89 -0.42
CA HIS A 86 -9.78 5.59 0.25
C HIS A 86 -10.97 5.39 -0.71
N GLU A 87 -10.84 5.85 -1.95
CA GLU A 87 -11.82 5.69 -3.04
C GLU A 87 -11.56 4.45 -3.89
N MET A 88 -10.38 3.84 -3.76
CA MET A 88 -10.01 2.62 -4.48
C MET A 88 -10.79 1.40 -3.97
N GLN A 89 -10.88 0.39 -4.82
CA GLN A 89 -11.58 -0.86 -4.56
C GLN A 89 -10.61 -2.05 -4.57
N VAL A 90 -11.04 -3.13 -3.94
CA VAL A 90 -10.34 -4.43 -4.08
C VAL A 90 -10.31 -4.78 -5.56
N GLY A 91 -9.12 -5.06 -6.09
CA GLY A 91 -8.94 -5.23 -7.53
C GLY A 91 -8.00 -4.21 -8.15
N ASP A 92 -8.00 -2.98 -7.64
CA ASP A 92 -7.27 -1.87 -8.24
C ASP A 92 -5.75 -2.04 -8.12
N ILE A 93 -5.05 -1.48 -9.11
CA ILE A 93 -3.59 -1.53 -9.20
C ILE A 93 -2.98 -0.21 -8.70
N ILE A 94 -1.95 -0.34 -7.87
CA ILE A 94 -1.06 0.72 -7.42
C ILE A 94 0.38 0.38 -7.80
N GLY A 95 1.29 1.33 -7.67
CA GLY A 95 2.74 1.10 -7.79
C GLY A 95 3.48 1.88 -6.75
#